data_AF-A0A6I7WA18-F1
#
_entry.id   AF-A0A6I7WA18-F1
#
_cell.length_a   1.000
_cell.length_b   1.000
_cell.length_c   1.000
_cell.angle_alpha   90.00
_cell.angle_beta   90.00
_cell.angle_gamma   90.00
#
_symmetry.space_group_name_H-M   'P 1'
#
loop_
_entity.id
_entity.type
_entity.pdbx_description
1 polymer ?
#
loop_
_entity_poly.entity_id
_entity_poly.type
_entity_poly.pdbx_seq_one_letter_code
_entity_poly.pdbx_strand_id
1 'polypeptide(L)'
;NPVPDEFLITRLAASVSGLAWETQFIRHSNVEQVYDQPVMTEDVLTADEIEELRDNLQVIHAHFKKLYQGDKNFAMDIEFKITETADGSRGSLAIKQARPCGWIKNEYQPGLV
;
A
#
# COMPACT_ATOMS: atom_id res chain seq x y z
N ASN A 1 -9.07 21.23 -7.30
CA ASN A 1 -7.94 20.29 -7.23
C ASN A 1 -8.34 19.10 -6.38
N PRO A 2 -8.10 17.86 -6.86
CA PRO A 2 -8.35 16.67 -6.07
C PRO A 2 -7.41 16.60 -4.87
N VAL A 3 -7.95 16.26 -3.72
CA VAL A 3 -7.25 15.99 -2.46
C VAL A 3 -7.29 14.48 -2.25
N PRO A 4 -6.14 13.80 -2.11
CA PRO A 4 -6.13 12.35 -1.87
C PRO A 4 -6.33 12.03 -0.39
N ASP A 5 -6.79 10.80 -0.14
CA ASP A 5 -6.71 10.16 1.18
C ASP A 5 -5.25 9.99 1.59
N GLU A 6 -4.99 10.26 2.87
CA GLU A 6 -3.72 9.96 3.53
C GLU A 6 -4.03 9.24 4.83
N PHE A 7 -3.48 8.04 5.01
CA PHE A 7 -3.71 7.22 6.20
C PHE A 7 -2.48 6.38 6.57
N LEU A 8 -2.47 5.89 7.80
CA LEU A 8 -1.48 4.97 8.34
C LEU A 8 -2.16 3.67 8.75
N ILE A 9 -1.52 2.54 8.45
CA ILE A 9 -1.93 1.23 8.96
C ILE A 9 -0.88 0.75 9.96
N THR A 10 -1.29 0.47 11.19
CA THR A 10 -0.38 0.05 12.26
C THR A 10 -0.86 -1.23 12.92
N ARG A 11 0.07 -2.10 13.29
CA ARG A 11 -0.23 -3.29 14.10
C ARG A 11 -0.10 -2.96 15.59
N LEU A 12 -1.22 -2.81 16.28
CA LEU A 12 -1.28 -2.38 17.68
C LEU A 12 -1.77 -3.52 18.60
N ALA A 13 -1.51 -3.40 19.90
CA ALA A 13 -2.05 -4.31 20.90
C ALA A 13 -3.56 -4.10 21.06
N ALA A 14 -4.35 -5.16 20.93
CA ALA A 14 -5.80 -5.10 21.07
C ALA A 14 -6.22 -5.28 22.55
N SER A 15 -7.29 -4.60 22.95
CA SER A 15 -7.81 -4.59 24.33
C SER A 15 -8.30 -5.96 24.82
N VAL A 16 -8.71 -6.84 23.91
CA VAL A 16 -9.34 -8.13 24.22
C VAL A 16 -8.41 -9.33 24.11
N SER A 17 -7.35 -9.26 23.29
CA SER A 17 -6.12 -10.08 23.28
C SER A 17 -5.44 -10.00 21.92
N GLY A 18 -4.11 -10.10 21.90
CA GLY A 18 -3.33 -10.18 20.66
C GLY A 18 -3.03 -8.84 20.01
N LEU A 19 -2.83 -8.89 18.69
CA LEU A 19 -2.50 -7.73 17.87
C LEU A 19 -3.62 -7.51 16.85
N ALA A 20 -4.02 -6.26 16.64
CA ALA A 20 -4.98 -5.85 15.62
C ALA A 20 -4.34 -4.84 14.66
N TRP A 21 -4.85 -4.81 13.44
CA TRP A 21 -4.51 -3.76 12.47
C TRP A 21 -5.47 -2.60 12.64
N GLU A 22 -4.91 -1.41 12.79
CA GLU A 22 -5.66 -0.17 12.95
C GLU A 22 -5.30 0.78 11.81
N THR A 23 -6.32 1.31 11.15
CA THR A 23 -6.18 2.34 10.10
C THR A 23 -6.52 3.69 10.70
N GLN A 24 -5.58 4.64 10.62
CA GLN A 24 -5.77 6.01 11.06
C GLN A 24 -5.69 6.95 9.86
N PHE A 25 -6.79 7.65 9.56
CA PHE A 25 -6.81 8.69 8.54
C PHE A 25 -6.18 9.98 9.07
N ILE A 26 -5.24 10.51 8.30
CA ILE A 26 -4.62 11.83 8.49
C ILE A 26 -5.46 12.87 7.74
N ARG A 27 -5.97 12.49 6.56
CA ARG A 27 -6.79 13.34 5.72
C ARG A 27 -7.70 12.51 4.82
N HIS A 28 -8.94 12.96 4.65
CA HIS A 28 -9.90 12.39 3.71
C HIS A 28 -9.88 13.14 2.37
N SER A 29 -10.26 12.42 1.33
CA SER A 29 -10.38 12.89 -0.03
C SER A 29 -11.58 13.81 -0.22
N ASN A 30 -11.55 14.61 -1.29
CA ASN A 30 -12.71 15.36 -1.80
C ASN A 30 -13.23 14.78 -3.12
N VAL A 31 -12.85 13.54 -3.47
CA VAL A 31 -13.33 12.84 -4.65
C VAL A 31 -14.72 12.29 -4.38
N GLU A 32 -15.71 12.73 -5.14
CA GLU A 32 -17.12 12.32 -4.96
C GLU A 32 -17.51 11.15 -5.87
N GLN A 33 -16.71 10.83 -6.90
CA GLN A 33 -17.00 9.78 -7.87
C GLN A 33 -15.76 9.00 -8.28
N VAL A 34 -15.90 7.69 -8.44
CA VAL A 34 -14.90 6.78 -9.00
C VAL A 34 -15.62 5.84 -9.99
N TYR A 35 -15.14 5.78 -11.24
CA TYR A 35 -15.78 5.00 -12.32
C TYR A 35 -17.27 5.33 -12.51
N ASP A 36 -17.59 6.64 -12.58
CA ASP A 36 -18.96 7.18 -12.71
C ASP A 36 -19.94 6.74 -11.61
N GLN A 37 -19.44 6.11 -10.55
CA GLN A 37 -20.19 5.74 -9.36
C GLN A 37 -19.87 6.70 -8.21
N PRO A 38 -20.87 7.11 -7.41
CA PRO A 38 -20.60 7.91 -6.22
C PRO A 38 -19.71 7.13 -5.25
N VAL A 39 -18.79 7.84 -4.59
CA VAL A 39 -18.04 7.28 -3.47
C VAL A 39 -19.03 7.13 -2.30
N MET A 40 -19.35 5.88 -1.98
CA MET A 40 -20.38 5.54 -0.97
C MET A 40 -19.86 5.56 0.46
N THR A 41 -18.53 5.60 0.61
CA THR A 41 -17.78 5.67 1.87
C THR A 41 -17.21 7.07 2.05
N GLU A 42 -16.72 7.42 3.24
CA GLU A 42 -15.94 8.67 3.41
C GLU A 42 -14.57 8.61 2.70
N ASP A 43 -14.15 7.42 2.27
CA ASP A 43 -12.83 7.11 1.73
C ASP A 43 -12.90 6.58 0.28
N VAL A 44 -11.85 6.80 -0.51
CA VAL A 44 -11.73 6.37 -1.92
C VAL A 44 -11.51 4.86 -2.06
N LEU A 45 -10.81 4.27 -1.08
CA LEU A 45 -10.68 2.82 -0.94
C LEU A 45 -11.68 2.31 0.09
N THR A 46 -12.29 1.18 -0.22
CA THR A 46 -13.09 0.43 0.75
C THR A 46 -12.19 -0.19 1.82
N ALA A 47 -12.75 -0.51 2.99
CA ALA A 47 -12.00 -1.19 4.06
C ALA A 47 -11.37 -2.51 3.58
N ASP A 48 -12.10 -3.29 2.78
CA ASP A 48 -11.62 -4.56 2.22
C ASP A 48 -10.44 -4.35 1.27
N GLU A 49 -10.45 -3.29 0.45
CA GLU A 49 -9.32 -2.95 -0.43
C GLU A 49 -8.10 -2.45 0.33
N ILE A 50 -8.30 -1.75 1.46
CA ILE A 50 -7.20 -1.34 2.34
C ILE A 50 -6.55 -2.59 2.98
N GLU A 51 -7.35 -3.56 3.40
CA GLU A 51 -6.87 -4.85 3.91
C GLU A 51 -6.15 -5.67 2.83
N GLU A 52 -6.73 -5.78 1.62
CA GLU A 52 -6.09 -6.46 0.49
C GLU A 52 -4.77 -5.79 0.11
N LEU A 53 -4.73 -4.46 0.07
CA LEU A 53 -3.51 -3.71 -0.18
C LEU A 53 -2.46 -4.02 0.89
N ARG A 54 -2.79 -3.94 2.18
CA ARG A 54 -1.89 -4.25 3.30
C ARG A 54 -1.25 -5.63 3.15
N ASP A 55 -2.05 -6.64 2.85
CA ASP A 55 -1.57 -8.02 2.74
C ASP A 55 -0.64 -8.19 1.55
N ASN A 56 -0.98 -7.58 0.41
CA ASN A 56 -0.09 -7.53 -0.76
C ASN A 56 1.23 -6.78 -0.44
N LEU A 57 1.17 -5.65 0.27
CA LEU A 57 2.37 -4.90 0.68
C LEU A 57 3.29 -5.74 1.57
N GLN A 58 2.75 -6.58 2.47
CA GLN A 58 3.56 -7.48 3.30
C GLN A 58 4.28 -8.54 2.48
N VAL A 59 3.57 -9.17 1.53
CA VAL A 59 4.15 -10.19 0.65
C VAL A 59 5.28 -9.58 -0.20
N ILE A 60 5.02 -8.41 -0.80
CA ILE A 60 5.99 -7.69 -1.62
C ILE A 60 7.19 -7.26 -0.76
N HIS A 61 6.96 -6.67 0.41
CA HIS A 61 8.02 -6.26 1.33
C HIS A 61 8.92 -7.43 1.72
N ALA A 62 8.33 -8.56 2.12
CA ALA A 62 9.10 -9.76 2.49
C ALA A 62 9.95 -10.29 1.33
N HIS A 63 9.38 -10.31 0.11
CA HIS A 63 10.09 -10.75 -1.08
C HIS A 63 11.30 -9.85 -1.40
N PHE A 64 11.08 -8.54 -1.49
CA PHE A 64 12.12 -7.59 -1.86
C PHE A 64 13.15 -7.42 -0.73
N LYS A 65 12.74 -7.43 0.53
CA LYS A 65 13.67 -7.39 1.66
C LYS A 65 14.69 -8.54 1.60
N LYS A 66 14.23 -9.75 1.26
CA LYS A 66 15.12 -10.89 1.07
C LYS A 66 16.07 -10.68 -0.12
N LEU A 67 15.54 -10.22 -1.26
CA LEU A 67 16.32 -10.04 -2.49
C LEU A 67 17.43 -8.98 -2.34
N TYR A 68 17.11 -7.88 -1.67
CA TYR A 68 18.02 -6.74 -1.48
C TYR A 68 18.79 -6.79 -0.15
N GLN A 69 18.69 -7.89 0.60
CA GLN A 69 19.30 -8.05 1.93
C GLN A 69 18.96 -6.87 2.86
N GLY A 70 17.72 -6.40 2.79
CA GLY A 70 17.25 -5.24 3.51
C GLY A 70 17.27 -5.43 5.02
N ASP A 71 17.68 -4.39 5.75
CA ASP A 71 17.73 -4.41 7.20
C ASP A 71 16.36 -4.04 7.83
N LYS A 72 16.36 -3.65 9.10
CA LYS A 72 15.14 -3.23 9.81
C LYS A 72 14.52 -1.94 9.27
N ASN A 73 15.28 -1.12 8.54
CA ASN A 73 14.85 0.15 7.96
C ASN A 73 14.48 0.00 6.47
N PHE A 74 14.48 -1.23 5.94
CA PHE A 74 14.08 -1.48 4.56
C PHE A 74 12.63 -1.05 4.34
N ALA A 75 12.43 -0.14 3.39
CA ALA A 75 11.14 0.42 3.03
C ALA A 75 10.93 0.32 1.51
N MET A 76 9.67 0.42 1.09
CA MET A 76 9.29 0.33 -0.32
C MET A 76 8.25 1.37 -0.68
N ASP A 77 8.34 1.86 -1.93
CA ASP A 77 7.28 2.60 -2.60
C ASP A 77 6.53 1.64 -3.53
N ILE A 78 5.20 1.70 -3.50
CA ILE A 78 4.36 0.86 -4.35
C ILE A 78 3.32 1.74 -5.05
N GLU A 79 3.19 1.56 -6.36
CA GLU A 79 2.14 2.15 -7.19
C GLU A 79 1.12 1.06 -7.55
N PHE A 80 -0.15 1.36 -7.35
CA PHE A 80 -1.26 0.44 -7.63
C PHE A 80 -2.40 1.17 -8.34
N LYS A 81 -3.40 0.41 -8.78
CA LYS A 81 -4.67 0.92 -9.29
C LYS A 81 -5.79 -0.03 -8.88
N ILE A 82 -7.02 0.47 -8.85
CA ILE A 82 -8.21 -0.38 -8.97
C ILE A 82 -8.53 -0.48 -10.45
N THR A 83 -8.76 -1.67 -10.98
CA THR A 83 -9.11 -1.84 -12.40
C THR A 83 -10.56 -1.46 -12.64
N GLU A 84 -10.93 -1.37 -13.91
CA GLU A 84 -12.31 -1.23 -14.36
C GLU A 84 -12.76 -2.57 -14.96
N THR A 85 -14.00 -2.97 -14.73
CA THR A 85 -14.60 -4.15 -15.35
C THR A 85 -15.17 -3.80 -16.74
N ALA A 86 -15.67 -4.79 -17.49
CA ALA A 86 -16.18 -4.56 -18.83
C ALA A 86 -17.46 -3.70 -18.89
N ASP A 87 -18.21 -3.59 -17.78
CA ASP A 87 -19.42 -2.78 -17.68
C ASP A 87 -19.17 -1.37 -17.11
N GLY A 88 -17.89 -0.99 -16.94
CA GLY A 88 -17.50 0.30 -16.39
C GLY A 88 -17.54 0.37 -14.86
N SER A 89 -17.83 -0.74 -14.17
CA SER A 89 -17.80 -0.78 -12.71
C SER A 89 -16.40 -0.98 -12.13
N ARG A 90 -16.29 -0.75 -10.82
CA ARG A 90 -15.07 -0.95 -10.03
C ARG A 90 -14.62 -2.42 -10.07
N GLY A 91 -13.37 -2.64 -10.46
CA GLY A 91 -12.73 -3.96 -10.54
C GLY A 91 -11.82 -4.27 -9.36
N SER A 92 -10.72 -4.98 -9.62
CA SER A 92 -9.79 -5.50 -8.61
C SER A 92 -8.59 -4.57 -8.36
N LEU A 93 -7.99 -4.67 -7.18
CA LEU A 93 -6.72 -4.04 -6.88
C LEU A 93 -5.59 -4.70 -7.70
N ALA A 94 -4.76 -3.88 -8.35
CA ALA A 94 -3.64 -4.32 -9.16
C ALA A 94 -2.39 -3.50 -8.85
N ILE A 95 -1.29 -4.18 -8.50
CA ILE A 95 0.02 -3.57 -8.30
C ILE A 95 0.65 -3.29 -9.66
N LYS A 96 1.02 -2.04 -9.92
CA LYS A 96 1.67 -1.60 -11.17
C LYS A 96 3.18 -1.62 -11.03
N GLN A 97 3.69 -1.06 -9.93
CA GLN A 97 5.12 -0.94 -9.68
C GLN A 97 5.40 -1.13 -8.19
N ALA A 98 6.55 -1.74 -7.87
CA ALA A 98 7.05 -1.87 -6.52
C ALA A 98 8.56 -1.65 -6.55
N ARG A 99 9.06 -0.72 -5.75
CA ARG A 99 10.49 -0.39 -5.70
C ARG A 99 10.96 -0.20 -4.25
N PRO A 100 12.17 -0.64 -3.89
CA PRO A 100 12.79 -0.22 -2.64
C PRO A 100 12.90 1.30 -2.58
N CYS A 101 12.60 1.91 -1.43
CA CYS A 101 12.93 3.31 -1.19
C CYS A 101 14.46 3.43 -1.26
N GLY A 102 14.96 4.44 -1.96
CA GLY A 102 16.36 4.53 -2.35
C GLY A 102 17.32 4.70 -1.18
N TRP A 103 17.74 3.59 -0.56
CA TRP A 103 19.02 3.34 0.12
C TRP A 103 19.27 1.83 0.18
N ILE A 104 19.40 1.17 -0.98
CA ILE A 104 20.14 -0.09 -1.02
C ILE A 104 21.59 0.33 -0.76
N LYS A 105 22.17 -0.11 0.36
CA LYS A 105 23.62 0.07 0.56
C LYS A 105 24.32 -0.60 -0.61
N ASN A 106 24.76 0.20 -1.58
CA ASN A 106 25.72 -0.24 -2.58
C ASN A 106 27.00 -0.56 -1.82
N GLU A 107 27.15 -1.80 -1.37
CA GLU A 107 28.47 -2.36 -1.18
C GLU A 107 29.04 -2.58 -2.58
N TYR A 108 29.71 -1.54 -3.07
CA TYR A 108 30.73 -1.69 -4.09
C TYR A 108 31.71 -2.76 -3.57
N GLN A 109 31.84 -3.89 -4.28
CA GLN A 109 32.98 -4.80 -4.10
C GLN A 109 34.04 -4.47 -5.15
N PRO A 110 35.02 -3.61 -4.86
CA PRO A 110 36.20 -3.50 -5.72
C PRO A 110 37.08 -4.72 -5.49
N GLY A 111 37.38 -5.49 -6.53
CA GLY A 111 38.59 -6.32 -6.53
C GLY A 111 38.51 -7.77 -7.03
N LEU A 112 37.71 -8.08 -8.05
CA LEU A 112 37.98 -9.26 -8.88
C LEU A 112 38.67 -8.81 -10.17
N VAL A 113 40.00 -8.68 -10.10
CA VAL A 113 40.93 -8.75 -11.24
C VAL A 113 42.10 -9.63 -10.83
#